data_AF-A0A8T4Z7P8-F1
#
_entry.id   AF-A0A8T4Z7P8-F1
#
_cell.length_a   1.000
_cell.length_b   1.000
_cell.length_c   1.000
_cell.angle_alpha   90.00
_cell.angle_beta   90.00
_cell.angle_gamma   90.00
#
_symmetry.space_group_name_H-M   'P 1'
#
loop_
_entity.id
_entity.type
_entity.pdbx_description
1 polymer ?
#
loop_
_entity_poly.entity_id
_entity_poly.type
_entity_poly.pdbx_seq_one_letter_code
_entity_poly.pdbx_strand_id
1 'polypeptide(L)'
;LALQRHVKSPFRAVDEFDIHMDPRNREAIFGQLLWSVGESSDAQYLVITPTPLAGVGEKAHVITVQNVEGRSEVREAKKPGEGKED
;
A
#
# COMPACT_ATOMS: atom_id res chain seq x y z
N LEU A 1 -13.24 -7.43 -2.56
CA LEU A 1 -12.46 -8.04 -1.45
C LEU A 1 -12.83 -9.50 -1.14
N ALA A 2 -14.10 -9.92 -1.16
CA ALA A 2 -14.47 -11.32 -0.82
C ALA A 2 -13.70 -12.42 -1.59
N LEU A 3 -13.40 -12.18 -2.87
CA LEU A 3 -12.60 -13.11 -3.67
C LEU A 3 -11.14 -13.20 -3.21
N GLN A 4 -10.56 -12.10 -2.72
CA GLN A 4 -9.16 -12.07 -2.25
C GLN A 4 -8.92 -13.07 -1.10
N ARG A 5 -9.94 -13.34 -0.28
CA ARG A 5 -9.87 -14.35 0.82
C ARG A 5 -9.79 -15.79 0.34
N HIS A 6 -10.16 -16.06 -0.92
CA HIS A 6 -10.18 -17.40 -1.51
C HIS A 6 -9.07 -17.62 -2.55
N VAL A 7 -8.39 -16.54 -2.96
CA VAL A 7 -7.25 -16.62 -3.88
C VAL A 7 -6.08 -17.26 -3.17
N LYS A 8 -5.55 -18.37 -3.68
CA LYS A 8 -4.42 -19.11 -3.07
C LYS A 8 -3.03 -18.52 -3.38
N SER A 9 -2.95 -17.43 -4.12
CA SER A 9 -1.67 -16.80 -4.45
C SER A 9 -0.98 -16.26 -3.18
N PRO A 10 0.31 -16.57 -2.96
CA PRO A 10 1.09 -15.99 -1.86
C PRO A 10 1.48 -14.53 -2.11
N PHE A 11 1.21 -14.00 -3.31
CA PHE A 11 1.45 -12.61 -3.66
C PHE A 11 0.22 -12.03 -4.37
N ARG A 12 -0.27 -10.87 -3.92
CA ARG A 12 -1.45 -10.22 -4.47
C ARG A 12 -1.19 -8.74 -4.72
N ALA A 13 -1.43 -8.29 -5.95
CA ALA A 13 -1.32 -6.89 -6.32
C ALA A 13 -2.70 -6.27 -6.51
N VAL A 14 -2.85 -5.02 -6.06
CA VAL A 14 -4.04 -4.19 -6.28
C VAL A 14 -3.56 -2.87 -6.86
N ASP A 15 -4.09 -2.48 -8.01
CA ASP A 15 -3.71 -1.28 -8.74
C ASP A 15 -4.90 -0.35 -8.93
N GLU A 16 -4.62 0.96 -8.95
CA GLU A 16 -5.57 2.05 -9.24
C GLU A 16 -6.93 1.96 -8.51
N PHE A 17 -6.96 1.37 -7.32
CA PHE A 17 -8.22 1.05 -6.64
C PHE A 17 -9.05 2.30 -6.31
N ASP A 18 -8.41 3.47 -6.20
CA ASP A 18 -8.98 4.70 -5.67
C ASP A 18 -9.22 5.84 -6.67
N ILE A 19 -8.93 5.64 -7.96
CA ILE A 19 -9.02 6.70 -8.99
C ILE A 19 -10.43 7.34 -9.07
N HIS A 20 -11.48 6.54 -8.92
CA HIS A 20 -12.87 7.00 -9.06
C HIS A 20 -13.60 7.16 -7.72
N MET A 21 -12.89 7.05 -6.59
CA MET A 21 -13.51 7.06 -5.27
C MET A 21 -13.39 8.44 -4.63
N ASP A 22 -14.49 8.88 -4.00
CA ASP A 22 -14.44 10.00 -3.06
C ASP A 22 -13.56 9.67 -1.84
N PRO A 23 -13.06 10.67 -1.11
CA PRO A 23 -12.12 10.47 -0.01
C PRO A 23 -12.63 9.49 1.06
N ARG A 24 -13.93 9.51 1.38
CA ARG A 24 -14.50 8.66 2.43
C ARG A 24 -14.53 7.20 2.02
N ASN A 25 -14.96 6.92 0.79
CA ASN A 25 -14.94 5.56 0.26
C ASN A 25 -13.52 5.01 0.11
N ARG A 26 -12.57 5.88 -0.26
CA ARG A 26 -11.14 5.54 -0.33
C ARG A 26 -10.58 5.09 1.00
N GLU A 27 -10.79 5.85 2.07
CA GLU A 27 -10.35 5.49 3.41
C GLU A 27 -10.97 4.17 3.87
N ALA A 28 -12.28 3.98 3.65
CA ALA A 28 -12.98 2.75 4.03
C ALA A 28 -12.39 1.52 3.34
N ILE A 29 -12.19 1.57 2.02
CA ILE A 29 -11.63 0.45 1.24
C ILE A 29 -10.16 0.22 1.60
N PHE A 30 -9.39 1.27 1.83
CA PHE A 30 -8.00 1.13 2.26
C PHE A 30 -7.89 0.44 3.64
N GLY A 31 -8.73 0.82 4.60
CA GLY A 31 -8.81 0.15 5.89
C GLY A 31 -9.18 -1.34 5.78
N GLN A 32 -10.13 -1.68 4.90
CA GLN A 32 -10.49 -3.08 4.64
C GLN A 32 -9.37 -3.88 3.96
N LEU A 33 -8.62 -3.25 3.05
CA LEU A 33 -7.43 -3.85 2.44
C LEU A 33 -6.38 -4.16 3.51
N LEU A 34 -6.01 -3.18 4.35
CA LEU A 34 -5.05 -3.36 5.45
C LEU A 34 -5.48 -4.47 6.42
N TRP A 35 -6.76 -4.51 6.78
CA TRP A 35 -7.29 -5.58 7.63
C TRP A 35 -7.16 -6.95 6.98
N SER A 36 -7.47 -7.07 5.68
CA SER A 36 -7.32 -8.32 4.94
C SER A 36 -5.86 -8.79 4.85
N VAL A 37 -4.90 -7.86 4.79
CA VAL A 37 -3.45 -8.17 4.85
C VAL A 37 -3.09 -8.70 6.23
N GLY A 38 -3.55 -8.04 7.30
CA GLY A 38 -3.23 -8.40 8.68
C GLY A 38 -3.72 -9.78 9.12
N GLU A 39 -4.84 -10.26 8.58
CA GLU A 39 -5.37 -11.60 8.90
C GLU A 39 -4.70 -12.75 8.11
N SER A 40 -3.99 -12.44 7.02
CA SER A 40 -3.45 -13.46 6.12
C SER A 40 -1.95 -13.61 6.30
N SER A 41 -1.50 -14.52 7.16
CA SER A 41 -0.05 -14.77 7.41
C SER A 41 0.70 -15.30 6.19
N ASP A 42 -0.01 -15.89 5.22
CA ASP A 42 0.60 -16.69 4.15
C ASP A 42 0.70 -15.93 2.82
N ALA A 43 0.45 -14.61 2.83
CA ALA A 43 0.45 -13.84 1.61
C ALA A 43 0.93 -12.39 1.76
N GLN A 44 1.74 -11.97 0.80
CA GLN A 44 2.21 -10.60 0.64
C GLN A 44 1.28 -9.80 -0.28
N TYR A 45 1.08 -8.53 0.05
CA TYR A 45 0.27 -7.60 -0.72
C TYR A 45 1.12 -6.45 -1.28
N LEU A 46 0.86 -6.09 -2.53
CA LEU A 46 1.37 -4.88 -3.18
C LEU A 46 0.18 -4.00 -3.56
N VAL A 47 0.10 -2.80 -2.98
CA VAL A 47 -0.94 -1.83 -3.31
C VAL A 47 -0.29 -0.69 -4.06
N ILE A 48 -0.80 -0.40 -5.25
CA ILE A 48 -0.35 0.68 -6.12
C ILE A 48 -1.46 1.71 -6.18
N THR A 49 -1.13 2.94 -5.84
CA THR A 49 -2.05 4.08 -5.89
C THR A 49 -1.27 5.36 -6.16
N PRO A 50 -1.82 6.28 -6.96
CA PRO A 50 -1.25 7.62 -7.12
C PRO A 50 -1.45 8.51 -5.88
N THR A 51 -2.32 8.09 -4.95
CA THR A 51 -2.69 8.90 -3.78
C THR A 51 -1.76 8.62 -2.60
N PRO A 52 -1.27 9.65 -1.89
CA PRO A 52 -0.61 9.45 -0.60
C PRO A 52 -1.52 8.71 0.39
N LEU A 53 -1.03 7.59 0.92
CA LEU A 53 -1.76 6.81 1.91
C LEU A 53 -1.49 7.34 3.32
N ALA A 54 -2.55 7.63 4.08
CA ALA A 54 -2.45 7.95 5.50
C ALA A 54 -2.56 6.67 6.35
N GLY A 55 -1.81 6.58 7.45
CA GLY A 55 -1.97 5.48 8.42
C GLY A 55 -1.48 4.12 7.94
N VAL A 56 -0.52 4.08 7.01
CA VAL A 56 0.19 2.84 6.65
C VAL A 56 0.92 2.34 7.91
N GLY A 57 0.47 1.23 8.49
CA GLY A 57 0.99 0.71 9.75
C GLY A 57 2.47 0.34 9.69
N GLU A 58 3.12 0.22 10.86
CA GLU A 58 4.58 0.04 11.00
C GLU A 58 5.20 -1.16 10.26
N LYS A 59 4.38 -2.13 9.85
CA LYS A 59 4.80 -3.37 9.20
C LYS A 59 4.80 -3.30 7.67
N ALA A 60 4.30 -2.22 7.08
CA ALA A 60 4.24 -2.08 5.63
C ALA A 60 5.42 -1.25 5.12
N HIS A 61 6.04 -1.73 4.05
CA HIS A 61 7.06 -0.99 3.30
C HIS A 61 6.35 -0.07 2.31
N VAL A 62 6.73 1.21 2.29
CA VAL A 62 6.18 2.20 1.37
C VAL A 62 7.23 2.50 0.31
N ILE A 63 6.93 2.11 -0.93
CA ILE A 63 7.79 2.38 -2.08
C ILE A 63 7.17 3.54 -2.86
N THR A 64 7.93 4.60 -3.05
CA THR A 64 7.56 5.73 -3.90
C THR A 64 8.25 5.61 -5.25
N VAL A 65 7.50 5.92 -6.31
CA VAL A 65 8.03 6.01 -7.67
C VAL A 65 7.73 7.41 -8.18
N GLN A 66 8.76 8.11 -8.63
CA GLN A 66 8.64 9.49 -9.10
C GLN A 66 9.28 9.63 -10.48
N ASN A 67 8.68 10.45 -11.33
CA ASN A 67 9.35 10.86 -12.56
C ASN A 67 10.33 11.99 -12.25
N VAL A 68 11.62 11.74 -12.48
CA VAL A 68 12.70 12.72 -12.36
C VAL A 68 13.42 12.78 -13.69
N GLU A 69 13.39 13.94 -14.35
CA GLU A 69 14.05 14.15 -15.66
C GLU A 69 13.69 13.09 -16.73
N GLY A 70 12.42 12.63 -16.73
CA GLY A 70 11.94 11.63 -17.67
C GLY A 70 12.27 10.18 -17.31
N ARG A 71 12.84 9.93 -16.12
CA ARG A 71 13.17 8.59 -15.60
C ARG A 71 12.34 8.27 -14.36
N SER A 72 11.99 7.00 -14.19
CA SER A 72 11.34 6.51 -12.98
C SER A 72 12.38 6.27 -11.89
N GLU A 73 12.40 7.14 -10.89
CA GLU A 73 13.22 7.01 -9.69
C GLU A 73 12.42 6.34 -8.59
N VAL A 74 12.99 5.30 -7.98
CA VAL A 74 12.34 4.47 -6.95
C VAL A 74 13.02 4.70 -5.61
N ARG A 75 12.23 4.93 -4.55
CA ARG A 75 12.73 5.08 -3.18
C ARG A 75 11.84 4.35 -2.20
N GLU A 76 12.43 3.84 -1.13
CA GLU A 76 11.69 3.38 0.03
C GLU A 76 11.53 4.55 1.02
N ALA A 77 10.30 4.83 1.46
CA ALA A 77 10.05 5.85 2.46
C ALA A 77 10.50 5.36 3.84
N LYS A 78 11.35 6.16 4.50
CA LYS A 78 11.77 5.87 5.88
C LYS A 78 10.58 6.02 6.84
N LYS A 79 10.52 5.16 7.85
CA LYS A 79 9.55 5.31 8.93
C LYS A 79 9.80 6.62 9.69
N PRO A 80 8.76 7.32 10.14
CA PRO A 80 8.95 8.44 11.06
C PRO A 80 9.62 7.91 12.35
N GLY A 81 10.91 8.18 12.54
CA GLY A 81 11.68 7.75 13.72
C GLY A 81 13.05 7.11 13.44
N GLU A 82 13.29 6.57 12.24
CA GLU A 82 14.55 5.87 11.89
C GLU A 82 15.64 6.82 11.33
N GLY A 83 15.76 8.02 11.90
CA GLY A 83 16.67 9.05 11.39
C GLY A 83 17.23 10.00 12.44
N LYS A 84 17.33 9.55 13.69
CA LYS A 84 18.00 10.30 14.75
C LYS A 84 19.10 9.46 15.38
N GLU A 85 20.15 9.22 14.61
CA GLU A 85 21.46 8.89 15.15
C GLU A 85 22.47 9.82 14.46
N ASP A 86 23.25 10.50 15.30
CA ASP A 86 24.20 11.58 15.01
C ASP A 86 25.38 11.13 14.13
#